data_AF-A0A2S9YB50-F1
#
_entry.id   AF-A0A2S9YB50-F1
#
_cell.length_a   1.000
_cell.length_b   1.000
_cell.length_c   1.000
_cell.angle_alpha   90.00
_cell.angle_beta   90.00
_cell.angle_gamma   90.00
#
_symmetry.space_group_name_H-M   'P 1'
#
loop_
_entity.id
_entity.type
_entity.pdbx_description
1 polymer ?
#
loop_
_entity_poly.entity_id
_entity_poly.type
_entity_poly.pdbx_seq_one_letter_code
_entity_poly.pdbx_strand_id
1 'polypeptide(L)'
;MLFEFVMLAALAGSPAPTPTIGEDCGEQVCLYASDRSYKRVIGDGVGSWKAETRLNRNKRKKEAKKNRKRKDVALNVVVEGRRGSVFVDGRYLAATGEHAQRVLKPGKHEVEVRDGEEVITFGVLSVPRKVSAIALVVHADR
;
A
#
# COMPACT_ATOMS: atom_id res chain seq x y z
N MET A 1 60.93 25.57 -15.79
CA MET A 1 59.49 25.83 -16.04
C MET A 1 58.76 24.56 -15.60
N LEU A 2 58.25 24.52 -14.36
CA LEU A 2 56.89 24.95 -13.98
C LEU A 2 55.82 24.15 -14.74
N PHE A 3 55.26 23.08 -14.16
CA PHE A 3 54.05 23.13 -13.33
C PHE A 3 53.65 21.74 -12.86
N GLU A 4 53.43 21.61 -11.54
CA GLU A 4 52.61 20.56 -10.95
C GLU A 4 51.18 20.58 -11.52
N PHE A 5 50.56 19.40 -11.61
CA PHE A 5 49.11 19.27 -11.44
C PHE A 5 48.80 18.00 -10.67
N VAL A 6 48.52 18.19 -9.38
CA VAL A 6 47.86 17.23 -8.49
C VAL A 6 46.44 17.00 -9.03
N MET A 7 46.17 15.81 -9.55
CA MET A 7 44.81 15.36 -9.86
C MET A 7 44.25 14.61 -8.65
N LEU A 8 43.61 15.38 -7.76
CA LEU A 8 42.80 14.88 -6.65
C LEU A 8 41.48 14.35 -7.23
N ALA A 9 41.36 13.04 -7.37
CA ALA A 9 40.11 12.39 -7.78
C ALA A 9 39.12 12.41 -6.61
N ALA A 10 38.26 13.43 -6.58
CA ALA A 10 37.08 13.44 -5.73
C ALA A 10 36.10 12.35 -6.18
N LEU A 11 35.97 11.29 -5.39
CA LEU A 11 34.85 10.36 -5.46
C LEU A 11 33.58 11.15 -5.08
N ALA A 12 32.88 11.67 -6.10
CA ALA A 12 31.52 12.13 -5.94
C ALA A 12 30.66 10.91 -5.60
N GLY A 13 30.44 10.68 -4.31
CA GLY A 13 29.40 9.78 -3.82
C GLY A 13 28.08 10.24 -4.42
N SER A 14 27.59 9.48 -5.38
CA SER A 14 26.25 9.66 -5.92
C SER A 14 25.28 9.51 -4.74
N PRO A 15 24.51 10.55 -4.36
CA PRO A 15 23.46 10.34 -3.38
C PRO A 15 22.52 9.31 -4.00
N ALA A 16 22.35 8.17 -3.32
CA ALA A 16 21.32 7.20 -3.65
C ALA A 16 20.02 7.97 -3.91
N PRO A 17 19.24 7.62 -4.94
CA PRO A 17 17.98 8.29 -5.20
C PRO A 17 17.15 8.20 -3.92
N THR A 18 17.03 9.31 -3.21
CA THR A 18 16.05 9.45 -2.14
C THR A 18 14.71 9.14 -2.78
N PRO A 19 13.87 8.29 -2.16
CA PRO A 19 12.52 8.10 -2.64
C PRO A 19 11.86 9.47 -2.61
N THR A 20 11.69 10.07 -3.78
CA THR A 20 10.92 11.30 -3.95
C THR A 20 9.52 10.95 -3.49
N ILE A 21 9.19 11.38 -2.28
CA ILE A 21 7.90 11.23 -1.60
C ILE A 21 6.84 11.98 -2.43
N GLY A 22 6.40 11.32 -3.49
CA GLY A 22 5.15 11.52 -4.21
C GLY A 22 4.24 10.30 -4.06
N GLU A 23 4.50 9.50 -3.03
CA GLU A 23 3.72 8.35 -2.58
C GLU A 23 2.76 8.84 -1.49
N ASP A 24 1.49 8.47 -1.59
CA ASP A 24 0.45 8.79 -0.62
C ASP A 24 0.65 7.88 0.62
N CYS A 25 1.77 8.11 1.30
CA CYS A 25 2.21 7.42 2.51
C CYS A 25 1.70 8.20 3.72
N GLY A 26 0.78 7.58 4.46
CA GLY A 26 0.44 8.03 5.80
C GLY A 26 1.55 7.69 6.80
N GLU A 27 1.27 7.89 8.08
CA GLU A 27 2.23 7.67 9.17
C GLU A 27 2.75 6.21 9.20
N GLN A 28 1.85 5.24 9.06
CA GLN A 28 2.16 3.80 9.14
C GLN A 28 1.89 3.00 7.85
N VAL A 29 1.15 3.58 6.90
CA VAL A 29 0.64 2.85 5.72
C VAL A 29 0.94 3.61 4.43
N CYS A 30 1.59 2.95 3.49
CA CYS A 30 1.82 3.43 2.13
C CYS A 30 0.91 2.74 1.14
N LEU A 31 0.33 3.52 0.22
CA LEU A 31 -0.49 3.01 -0.87
C LEU A 31 0.21 3.15 -2.22
N TYR A 32 0.12 2.09 -3.01
CA TYR A 32 0.64 2.00 -4.36
C TYR A 32 -0.46 1.49 -5.27
N ALA A 33 -0.59 2.04 -6.47
CA ALA A 33 -1.54 1.51 -7.44
C ALA A 33 -0.97 1.48 -8.85
N SER A 34 -1.49 0.56 -9.65
CA SER A 34 -1.24 0.50 -11.07
C SER A 34 -2.54 0.43 -11.86
N ASP A 35 -2.52 0.99 -13.07
CA ASP A 35 -3.61 0.89 -14.02
C ASP A 35 -3.56 -0.44 -14.79
N ARG A 36 -4.45 -0.62 -15.77
CA ARG A 36 -4.49 -1.85 -16.58
C ARG A 36 -3.33 -2.01 -17.56
N SER A 37 -2.59 -0.94 -17.79
CA SER A 37 -1.38 -0.94 -18.62
C SER A 37 -0.13 -1.14 -17.77
N TYR A 38 -0.29 -1.55 -16.49
CA TYR A 38 0.78 -1.68 -15.50
C TYR A 38 1.53 -0.38 -15.23
N LYS A 39 0.95 0.78 -15.58
CA LYS A 39 1.54 2.08 -15.30
C LYS A 39 1.24 2.47 -13.86
N ARG A 40 2.24 2.99 -13.15
CA ARG A 40 2.08 3.54 -11.80
C ARG A 40 1.08 4.69 -11.83
N VAL A 41 0.11 4.66 -10.93
CA VAL A 41 -0.80 5.76 -10.66
C VAL A 41 -0.21 6.61 -9.54
N ILE A 42 -0.34 7.93 -9.63
CA ILE A 42 0.25 8.89 -8.69
C ILE A 42 -0.85 9.88 -8.25
N GLY A 43 -0.76 10.37 -7.01
CA GLY A 43 -1.73 11.29 -6.41
C GLY A 43 -3.09 10.64 -6.13
N ASP A 44 -4.17 11.40 -6.25
CA ASP A 44 -5.55 11.00 -5.93
C ASP A 44 -6.07 9.74 -6.66
N GLY A 45 -5.36 9.31 -7.70
CA GLY A 45 -5.69 8.10 -8.46
C GLY A 45 -5.29 6.79 -7.77
N VAL A 46 -4.47 6.84 -6.72
CA VAL A 46 -3.95 5.64 -6.04
C VAL A 46 -5.00 4.98 -5.16
N GLY A 47 -5.77 5.79 -4.44
CA GLY A 47 -6.70 5.35 -3.41
C GLY A 47 -6.62 6.28 -2.21
N SER A 48 -7.23 5.87 -1.10
CA SER A 48 -6.98 6.55 0.17
C SER A 48 -7.07 5.58 1.33
N TRP A 49 -6.28 5.85 2.36
CA TRP A 49 -6.30 5.13 3.63
C TRP A 49 -6.93 6.02 4.69
N LYS A 50 -7.84 5.44 5.49
CA LYS A 50 -8.38 6.08 6.69
C LYS A 50 -8.12 5.20 7.89
N ALA A 51 -7.07 5.52 8.64
CA ALA A 51 -6.75 4.85 9.89
C ALA A 51 -7.91 4.94 10.88
N GLU A 52 -7.96 3.97 11.78
CA GLU A 52 -8.87 3.88 12.93
C GLU A 52 -10.36 3.93 12.59
N THR A 53 -10.70 3.74 11.32
CA THR A 53 -12.07 3.77 10.83
C THR A 53 -12.55 2.35 10.55
N ARG A 54 -13.78 2.04 10.94
CA ARG A 54 -14.45 0.78 10.60
C ARG A 54 -15.69 0.99 9.76
N LEU A 55 -15.99 0.03 8.89
CA LEU A 55 -17.24 0.03 8.13
C LEU A 55 -18.25 -0.86 8.83
N ASN A 56 -19.42 -0.30 9.15
CA ASN A 56 -20.52 -1.12 9.62
C ASN A 56 -20.94 -2.13 8.54
N ARG A 57 -21.56 -3.23 8.98
CA ARG A 57 -21.99 -4.34 8.11
C ARG A 57 -22.87 -3.88 6.95
N ASN A 58 -23.74 -2.89 7.17
CA ASN A 58 -24.64 -2.36 6.15
C ASN A 58 -23.90 -1.57 5.07
N LYS A 59 -22.91 -0.76 5.44
CA LYS A 59 -22.04 -0.02 4.50
C LYS A 59 -21.20 -0.98 3.67
N ARG A 60 -20.60 -2.01 4.28
CA ARG A 60 -19.87 -3.08 3.55
C ARG A 60 -20.76 -3.77 2.51
N LYS A 61 -21.96 -4.19 2.90
CA LYS A 61 -22.93 -4.80 1.97
C LYS A 61 -23.32 -3.86 0.82
N LYS A 62 -23.53 -2.57 1.12
CA LYS A 62 -23.86 -1.56 0.10
C LYS A 62 -22.72 -1.35 -0.89
N GLU A 63 -21.48 -1.22 -0.43
CA GLU A 63 -20.30 -1.09 -1.29
C GLU A 63 -20.11 -2.33 -2.16
N ALA A 64 -20.20 -3.53 -1.57
CA ALA A 64 -20.12 -4.78 -2.31
C ALA A 64 -21.22 -4.89 -3.40
N LYS A 65 -22.46 -4.53 -3.08
CA LYS A 65 -23.57 -4.53 -4.06
C LYS A 65 -23.35 -3.52 -5.18
N LYS A 66 -22.92 -2.31 -4.84
CA LYS A 66 -22.66 -1.20 -5.80
C LYS A 66 -21.55 -1.56 -6.79
N ASN A 67 -20.52 -2.25 -6.32
CA ASN A 67 -19.34 -2.56 -7.11
C ASN A 67 -19.31 -4.00 -7.66
N ARG A 68 -20.35 -4.83 -7.41
CA ARG A 68 -20.44 -6.23 -7.85
C ARG A 68 -20.17 -6.44 -9.34
N LYS A 69 -20.65 -5.54 -10.20
CA LYS A 69 -20.49 -5.60 -11.66
C LYS A 69 -19.19 -4.96 -12.17
N ARG A 70 -18.34 -4.44 -11.28
CA ARG A 70 -17.08 -3.80 -11.66
C ARG A 70 -16.00 -4.86 -11.85
N LYS A 71 -14.98 -4.48 -12.63
CA LYS A 71 -13.79 -5.32 -12.80
C LYS A 71 -13.09 -5.46 -11.47
N ASP A 72 -12.49 -6.62 -11.32
CA ASP A 72 -11.71 -6.96 -10.14
C ASP A 72 -10.41 -6.16 -10.08
N VAL A 73 -9.94 -5.95 -8.85
CA VAL A 73 -8.68 -5.29 -8.52
C VAL A 73 -7.86 -6.26 -7.68
N ALA A 74 -6.59 -6.43 -8.03
CA ALA A 74 -5.66 -7.19 -7.22
C ALA A 74 -5.23 -6.34 -6.01
N LEU A 75 -5.46 -6.83 -4.79
CA LEU A 75 -4.89 -6.29 -3.57
C LEU A 75 -3.66 -7.11 -3.19
N ASN A 76 -2.57 -6.42 -2.94
CA ASN A 76 -1.40 -6.95 -2.26
C ASN A 76 -1.20 -6.20 -0.95
N VAL A 77 -1.12 -6.90 0.17
CA VAL A 77 -0.79 -6.32 1.46
C VAL A 77 0.59 -6.81 1.85
N VAL A 78 1.51 -5.87 2.09
CA VAL A 78 2.86 -6.15 2.57
C VAL A 78 2.96 -5.66 4.00
N VAL A 79 3.42 -6.51 4.90
CA VAL A 79 3.68 -6.13 6.28
C VAL A 79 5.19 -6.17 6.48
N GLU A 80 5.79 -5.01 6.65
CA GLU A 80 7.22 -4.85 6.87
C GLU A 80 7.55 -4.81 8.35
N GLY A 81 8.70 -5.37 8.72
CA GLY A 81 9.23 -5.36 10.10
C GLY A 81 8.81 -6.55 10.95
N ARG A 82 7.59 -7.07 10.76
CA ARG A 82 7.02 -8.15 11.60
C ARG A 82 6.15 -9.12 10.80
N ARG A 83 5.77 -10.24 11.43
CA ARG A 83 4.72 -11.12 10.90
C ARG A 83 3.36 -10.45 11.11
N GLY A 84 2.50 -10.52 10.11
CA GLY A 84 1.17 -9.91 10.17
C GLY A 84 0.08 -10.82 9.63
N SER A 85 -0.96 -11.02 10.42
CA SER A 85 -2.23 -11.59 10.00
C SER A 85 -3.11 -10.49 9.43
N VAL A 86 -3.39 -10.57 8.13
CA VAL A 86 -4.19 -9.57 7.42
C VAL A 86 -5.64 -10.02 7.32
N PHE A 87 -6.56 -9.15 7.70
CA PHE A 87 -8.00 -9.35 7.57
C PHE A 87 -8.58 -8.28 6.65
N VAL A 88 -9.34 -8.70 5.64
CA VAL A 88 -10.03 -7.79 4.71
C VAL A 88 -11.54 -8.05 4.76
N ASP A 89 -12.31 -7.02 5.09
CA ASP A 89 -13.75 -7.07 5.35
C ASP A 89 -14.16 -8.11 6.41
N GLY A 90 -13.25 -8.42 7.34
CA GLY A 90 -13.43 -9.46 8.37
C GLY A 90 -13.12 -10.88 7.89
N ARG A 91 -12.47 -11.05 6.72
CA ARG A 91 -11.97 -12.34 6.24
C ARG A 91 -10.46 -12.39 6.34
N TYR A 92 -9.96 -13.43 7.00
CA TYR A 92 -8.53 -13.69 7.06
C TYR A 92 -7.96 -13.93 5.66
N LEU A 93 -6.84 -13.27 5.37
CA LEU A 93 -6.00 -13.50 4.20
C LEU A 93 -4.77 -14.26 4.67
N ALA A 94 -4.61 -15.48 4.16
CA ALA A 94 -3.39 -16.22 4.39
C ALA A 94 -2.22 -15.44 3.77
N ALA A 95 -1.26 -15.05 4.61
CA ALA A 95 -0.02 -14.46 4.15
C ALA A 95 0.89 -15.57 3.63
N THR A 96 1.47 -15.37 2.45
CA THR A 96 2.56 -16.20 1.92
C THR A 96 3.85 -15.40 2.09
N GLY A 97 4.61 -15.70 3.15
CA GLY A 97 5.72 -14.85 3.57
C GLY A 97 5.24 -13.48 4.05
N GLU A 98 5.82 -12.41 3.53
CA GLU A 98 5.48 -11.01 3.85
C GLU A 98 4.28 -10.48 3.05
N HIS A 99 3.74 -11.27 2.12
CA HIS A 99 2.68 -10.84 1.19
C HIS A 99 1.36 -11.56 1.44
N ALA A 100 0.28 -10.79 1.62
CA ALA A 100 -1.09 -11.28 1.59
C ALA A 100 -1.80 -10.75 0.34
N GLN A 101 -2.22 -11.66 -0.55
CA GLN A 101 -2.82 -11.30 -1.83
C GLN A 101 -4.29 -11.72 -1.91
N ARG A 102 -5.12 -10.85 -2.47
CA ARG A 102 -6.54 -11.15 -2.72
C ARG A 102 -7.09 -10.33 -3.87
N VAL A 103 -8.05 -10.90 -4.59
CA VAL A 103 -8.89 -10.16 -5.52
C VAL A 103 -10.07 -9.53 -4.79
N LEU A 104 -10.28 -8.22 -4.99
CA LEU A 104 -11.40 -7.46 -4.45
C LEU A 104 -12.10 -6.61 -5.52
N LYS A 105 -13.32 -6.17 -5.22
CA LYS A 105 -14.01 -5.17 -6.05
C LYS A 105 -13.52 -3.78 -5.67
N PRO A 106 -13.55 -2.77 -6.56
CA PRO A 106 -13.27 -1.40 -6.17
C PRO A 106 -14.29 -0.91 -5.14
N GLY A 107 -13.96 0.10 -4.35
CA GLY A 107 -14.80 0.60 -3.27
C GLY A 107 -14.07 0.66 -1.93
N LYS A 108 -14.84 0.77 -0.84
CA LYS A 108 -14.28 0.84 0.50
C LYS A 108 -14.22 -0.53 1.14
N HIS A 109 -13.04 -0.89 1.66
CA HIS A 109 -12.75 -2.16 2.32
C HIS A 109 -12.17 -1.90 3.70
N GLU A 110 -12.62 -2.66 4.69
CA GLU A 110 -12.02 -2.64 6.01
C GLU A 110 -10.77 -3.54 5.98
N VAL A 111 -9.62 -3.00 6.40
CA VAL A 111 -8.38 -3.76 6.50
C VAL A 111 -7.91 -3.68 7.95
N GLU A 112 -7.54 -4.83 8.49
CA GLU A 112 -7.01 -4.96 9.84
C GLU A 112 -5.78 -5.88 9.78
N VAL A 113 -4.68 -5.42 10.35
CA VAL A 113 -3.42 -6.17 10.43
C VAL A 113 -3.11 -6.39 11.89
N ARG A 114 -2.85 -7.66 12.24
CA ARG A 114 -2.60 -8.10 13.62
C ARG A 114 -1.32 -8.92 13.72
N ASP A 115 -0.65 -8.85 14.85
CA ASP A 115 0.38 -9.81 15.25
C ASP A 115 -0.12 -10.55 16.50
N GLY A 116 -0.63 -11.77 16.31
CA GLY A 116 -1.34 -12.50 17.37
C GLY A 116 -2.58 -11.73 17.88
N GLU A 117 -2.51 -11.28 19.14
CA GLU A 117 -3.56 -10.50 19.80
C GLU A 117 -3.37 -8.97 19.63
N GLU A 118 -2.19 -8.52 19.23
CA GLU A 118 -1.88 -7.11 19.00
C GLU A 118 -2.44 -6.64 17.66
N VAL A 119 -3.14 -5.50 17.65
CA VAL A 119 -3.58 -4.85 16.41
C VAL A 119 -2.50 -3.84 16.01
N ILE A 120 -1.77 -4.12 14.93
CA ILE A 120 -0.74 -3.23 14.38
C ILE A 120 -1.42 -1.99 13.79
N THR A 121 -2.41 -2.23 12.91
CA THR A 121 -3.18 -1.15 12.31
C THR A 121 -4.55 -1.64 11.86
N PHE A 122 -5.53 -0.74 11.85
CA PHE A 122 -6.83 -0.99 11.25
C PHE A 122 -7.36 0.28 10.59
N GLY A 123 -8.14 0.10 9.54
CA GLY A 123 -8.68 1.24 8.80
C GLY A 123 -9.52 0.86 7.60
N VAL A 124 -9.91 1.89 6.86
CA VAL A 124 -10.66 1.74 5.61
C VAL A 124 -9.78 2.10 4.43
N LEU A 125 -9.54 1.12 3.57
CA LEU A 125 -8.93 1.29 2.25
C LEU A 125 -10.00 1.65 1.23
N SER A 126 -9.83 2.78 0.54
CA SER A 126 -10.66 3.19 -0.58
C SER A 126 -9.97 2.89 -1.89
N VAL A 127 -10.45 1.86 -2.59
CA VAL A 127 -9.90 1.37 -3.86
C VAL A 127 -10.57 2.07 -5.05
N PRO A 128 -9.82 2.79 -5.90
CA PRO A 128 -10.36 3.48 -7.07
C PRO A 128 -10.91 2.50 -8.12
N ARG A 129 -11.76 3.00 -9.02
CA ARG A 129 -12.38 2.17 -10.07
C ARG A 129 -11.51 1.92 -11.30
N LYS A 130 -10.51 2.77 -11.51
CA LYS A 130 -9.67 2.77 -12.72
C LYS A 130 -8.36 1.98 -12.55
N VAL A 131 -8.02 1.61 -11.32
CA VAL A 131 -6.84 0.80 -11.01
C VAL A 131 -7.10 -0.68 -11.29
N SER A 132 -6.05 -1.41 -11.62
CA SER A 132 -6.06 -2.86 -11.84
C SER A 132 -5.46 -3.61 -10.65
N ALA A 133 -4.50 -2.98 -9.96
CA ALA A 133 -3.91 -3.49 -8.73
C ALA A 133 -3.62 -2.35 -7.76
N ILE A 134 -3.68 -2.66 -6.47
CA ILE A 134 -3.33 -1.79 -5.36
C ILE A 134 -2.47 -2.58 -4.37
N ALA A 135 -1.35 -1.99 -3.94
CA ALA A 135 -0.51 -2.51 -2.88
C ALA A 135 -0.62 -1.60 -1.65
N LEU A 136 -0.83 -2.23 -0.50
CA LEU A 136 -0.88 -1.59 0.81
C LEU A 136 0.31 -2.09 1.60
N VAL A 137 1.26 -1.21 1.88
CA VAL A 137 2.47 -1.52 2.65
C VAL A 137 2.27 -0.97 4.05
N VAL A 138 2.35 -1.84 5.06
CA VAL A 138 2.25 -1.49 6.47
C VAL A 138 3.65 -1.56 7.08
N HIS A 139 4.12 -0.46 7.63
CA HIS A 139 5.36 -0.42 8.40
C HIS A 139 5.02 -0.67 9.88
N ALA A 140 5.27 -1.88 10.37
CA ALA A 140 4.83 -2.30 11.70
C ALA A 140 5.69 -1.76 12.86
N ASP A 141 6.83 -1.15 12.54
CA ASP A 141 7.86 -0.70 13.49
C ASP A 141 8.00 0.83 13.55
N ARG A 142 7.04 1.58 12.98
CA ARG A 142 7.10 3.04 12.86
C ARG A 142 6.21 3.76 13.86
#